data_AF-A0A4R4KMF0-F1
#
_entry.id   AF-A0A4R4KMF0-F1
#
_cell.length_a   1.000
_cell.length_b   1.000
_cell.length_c   1.000
_cell.angle_alpha   90.00
_cell.angle_beta   90.00
_cell.angle_gamma   90.00
#
_symmetry.space_group_name_H-M   'P 1'
#
loop_
_entity.id
_entity.type
_entity.pdbx_description
1 polymer ?
#
loop_
_entity_poly.entity_id
_entity_poly.type
_entity_poly.pdbx_seq_one_letter_code
_entity_poly.pdbx_strand_id
1 'polypeptide(L)'
;MNLKKFTGEEGKLISAKEATTIINRFHEKKKKEGSKPKTYTEAQFFGNKQLAKLMQKEGCVGLRFYFGVSEDTEFSDHIVVVAVNEDGKDLTSTRIGLKDMPEDRGDALTGGPVCPHSCNP
;
A
#
# COMPACT_ATOMS: atom_id res chain seq x y z
N MET A 1 -24.88 15.99 -12.94
CA MET A 1 -23.89 16.15 -11.86
C MET A 1 -23.06 14.87 -11.82
N ASN A 2 -21.74 14.96 -12.01
CA ASN A 2 -20.87 13.80 -11.82
C ASN A 2 -20.89 13.43 -10.34
N LEU A 3 -21.35 12.21 -10.01
CA LEU A 3 -21.15 11.68 -8.67
C LEU A 3 -19.66 11.42 -8.48
N LYS A 4 -19.06 12.09 -7.50
CA LYS A 4 -17.73 11.76 -7.00
C LYS A 4 -17.76 10.33 -6.48
N LYS A 5 -16.77 9.52 -6.87
CA LYS A 5 -16.70 8.11 -6.46
C LYS A 5 -16.08 7.94 -5.08
N PHE A 6 -15.09 8.78 -4.76
CA PHE A 6 -14.46 8.82 -3.45
C PHE A 6 -14.58 10.21 -2.84
N THR A 7 -14.67 10.20 -1.52
CA THR A 7 -14.94 11.37 -0.67
C THR A 7 -13.79 11.66 0.28
N GLY A 8 -12.92 10.67 0.52
CA GLY A 8 -11.87 10.72 1.53
C GLY A 8 -12.31 10.17 2.90
N GLU A 9 -13.59 9.84 3.06
CA GLU A 9 -14.17 9.27 4.28
C GLU A 9 -14.31 7.74 4.20
N GLU A 10 -13.75 7.10 3.15
CA GLU A 10 -13.87 5.67 2.95
C GLU A 10 -13.11 4.88 4.03
N GLY A 11 -13.77 3.85 4.57
CA GLY A 11 -13.22 2.96 5.57
C GLY A 11 -13.92 3.10 6.92
N LYS A 12 -13.31 2.54 7.97
CA LYS A 12 -13.76 2.69 9.35
C LYS A 12 -12.62 2.47 10.31
N LEU A 13 -12.62 3.24 11.41
CA LEU A 13 -11.76 2.96 12.55
C LEU A 13 -12.27 1.69 13.26
N ILE A 14 -11.34 0.82 13.65
CA ILE A 14 -11.62 -0.40 14.40
C ILE A 14 -10.80 -0.39 15.70
N SER A 15 -11.23 -1.15 16.69
CA SER A 15 -10.46 -1.31 17.92
C SER A 15 -9.15 -2.09 17.69
N ALA A 16 -8.17 -1.89 18.56
CA ALA A 16 -6.92 -2.67 18.54
C ALA A 16 -7.19 -4.19 18.59
N LYS A 17 -8.17 -4.62 19.39
CA LYS A 17 -8.58 -6.03 19.49
C LYS A 17 -9.11 -6.58 18.17
N GLU A 18 -9.94 -5.81 17.46
CA GLU A 18 -10.43 -6.18 16.14
C GLU A 18 -9.29 -6.26 15.12
N ALA A 19 -8.37 -5.29 15.14
CA ALA A 19 -7.19 -5.30 14.27
C ALA A 19 -6.34 -6.56 14.49
N THR A 20 -5.98 -6.88 15.74
CA THR A 20 -5.24 -8.11 16.08
C THR A 20 -5.99 -9.37 15.63
N THR A 21 -7.31 -9.41 15.79
CA THR A 21 -8.13 -10.54 15.36
C THR A 21 -8.06 -10.75 13.83
N ILE A 22 -8.15 -9.67 13.05
CA ILE A 22 -8.08 -9.73 11.59
C ILE A 22 -6.68 -10.15 11.13
N ILE A 23 -5.63 -9.59 11.72
CA ILE A 23 -4.23 -9.93 11.43
C ILE A 23 -3.97 -11.41 11.71
N ASN A 24 -4.37 -11.92 12.88
CA ASN A 24 -4.18 -13.33 13.23
C ASN A 24 -4.92 -14.27 12.28
N ARG A 25 -6.14 -13.92 11.83
CA ARG A 25 -6.87 -14.70 10.83
C ARG A 25 -6.13 -14.76 9.49
N PHE A 26 -5.45 -13.69 9.09
CA PHE A 26 -4.63 -13.68 7.89
C PHE A 26 -3.42 -14.61 8.03
N HIS A 27 -2.70 -14.58 9.16
CA HIS A 27 -1.59 -15.50 9.43
C HIS A 27 -2.03 -16.97 9.42
N GLU A 28 -3.15 -17.29 10.09
CA GLU A 28 -3.71 -18.64 10.10
C GLU A 28 -4.14 -19.10 8.70
N LYS A 29 -4.68 -18.20 7.87
CA LYS A 29 -5.01 -18.49 6.46
C LYS A 29 -3.75 -18.83 5.67
N LYS A 30 -2.70 -18.01 5.74
CA LYS A 30 -1.43 -18.24 5.03
C LYS A 30 -0.74 -19.54 5.44
N LYS A 31 -0.78 -19.86 6.75
CA LYS A 31 -0.30 -21.14 7.29
C LYS A 31 -1.06 -22.33 6.73
N LYS A 32 -2.40 -22.25 6.61
CA LYS A 32 -3.23 -23.30 6.00
C LYS A 32 -2.99 -23.47 4.51
N GLU A 33 -2.69 -22.38 3.80
CA GLU A 33 -2.32 -22.38 2.38
C GLU A 33 -0.90 -22.94 2.13
N GLY A 34 -0.17 -23.33 3.19
CA GLY A 34 1.17 -23.89 3.08
C GLY A 34 2.25 -22.85 2.76
N SER A 35 1.93 -21.55 2.88
CA SER A 35 2.93 -20.49 2.75
C SER A 35 3.97 -20.65 3.84
N LYS A 36 5.26 -20.65 3.46
CA LYS A 36 6.34 -20.75 4.44
C LYS A 36 6.48 -19.39 5.15
N PRO A 37 6.85 -19.37 6.44
CA PRO A 37 7.22 -18.12 7.09
C PRO A 37 8.28 -17.39 6.25
N LYS A 38 8.15 -16.05 6.15
CA LYS A 38 9.05 -15.18 5.38
C LYS A 38 8.99 -15.30 3.85
N THR A 39 8.05 -16.06 3.27
CA THR A 39 7.89 -16.09 1.80
C THR A 39 6.81 -15.16 1.27
N TYR A 40 6.24 -14.32 2.14
CA TYR A 40 5.25 -13.32 1.78
C TYR A 40 5.37 -12.13 2.73
N THR A 41 4.94 -10.96 2.29
CA THR A 41 4.93 -9.75 3.12
C THR A 41 3.70 -9.73 4.01
N GLU A 42 3.91 -9.83 5.33
CA GLU A 42 2.84 -9.76 6.34
C GLU A 42 2.38 -8.31 6.58
N ALA A 43 3.35 -7.41 6.65
CA ALA A 43 3.14 -5.99 6.84
C ALA A 43 4.35 -5.23 6.30
N GLN A 44 4.12 -4.02 5.80
CA GLN A 44 5.17 -3.10 5.39
C GLN A 44 4.96 -1.74 6.05
N PHE A 45 6.02 -1.22 6.67
CA PHE A 45 5.98 0.06 7.36
C PHE A 45 6.25 1.22 6.39
N PHE A 46 5.38 2.23 6.41
CA PHE A 46 5.57 3.47 5.69
C PHE A 46 5.63 4.65 6.66
N GLY A 47 6.70 5.44 6.58
CA GLY A 47 6.87 6.61 7.43
C GLY A 47 5.80 7.68 7.15
N ASN A 48 5.21 8.23 8.22
CA ASN A 48 4.17 9.27 8.12
C ASN A 48 4.57 10.46 7.23
N LYS A 49 5.84 10.87 7.24
CA LYS A 49 6.36 11.96 6.39
C LYS A 49 6.27 11.63 4.89
N GLN A 50 6.48 10.37 4.50
CA GLN A 50 6.38 9.97 3.09
C GLN A 50 4.91 9.83 2.68
N LEU A 51 4.06 9.28 3.57
CA LEU A 51 2.61 9.24 3.34
C LEU A 51 2.03 10.65 3.19
N ALA A 52 2.46 11.60 4.03
CA ALA A 52 2.02 12.99 3.96
C ALA A 52 2.38 13.65 2.62
N LYS A 53 3.57 13.37 2.06
CA LYS A 53 3.93 13.87 0.72
C LYS A 53 2.99 13.37 -0.37
N LEU A 54 2.59 12.09 -0.33
CA LEU A 54 1.59 11.57 -1.26
C LEU A 54 0.22 12.23 -1.06
N MET A 55 -0.22 12.38 0.19
CA MET A 55 -1.51 13.01 0.51
C MET A 55 -1.57 14.50 0.16
N GLN A 56 -0.42 15.18 0.07
CA GLN A 56 -0.32 16.59 -0.32
C GLN A 56 -0.40 16.82 -1.85
N LYS A 57 -0.47 15.75 -2.65
CA LYS A 57 -0.66 15.88 -4.11
C LYS A 57 -1.99 16.55 -4.42
N GLU A 58 -1.99 17.45 -5.40
CA GLU A 58 -3.19 18.14 -5.83
C GLU A 58 -4.27 17.14 -6.27
N GLY A 59 -5.49 17.33 -5.76
CA GLY A 59 -6.63 16.45 -6.05
C GLY A 59 -6.61 15.11 -5.31
N CYS A 60 -5.65 14.85 -4.42
CA CYS A 60 -5.64 13.64 -3.61
C CYS A 60 -6.77 13.65 -2.57
N VAL A 61 -7.56 12.58 -2.55
CA VAL A 61 -8.61 12.34 -1.54
C VAL A 61 -8.29 11.14 -0.66
N GLY A 62 -7.33 10.30 -1.04
CA GLY A 62 -6.95 9.12 -0.26
C GLY A 62 -5.76 8.37 -0.84
N LEU A 63 -5.39 7.27 -0.19
CA LEU A 63 -4.30 6.39 -0.60
C LEU A 63 -4.84 5.02 -1.00
N ARG A 64 -4.21 4.40 -2.00
CA ARG A 64 -4.46 3.02 -2.40
C ARG A 64 -3.18 2.20 -2.27
N PHE A 65 -3.34 0.97 -1.81
CA PHE A 65 -2.26 0.02 -1.55
C PHE A 65 -2.39 -1.16 -2.51
N TYR A 66 -1.38 -1.37 -3.34
CA TYR A 66 -1.30 -2.48 -4.28
C TYR A 66 -0.30 -3.52 -3.78
N PHE A 67 -0.63 -4.80 -3.95
CA PHE A 67 0.37 -5.86 -3.87
C PHE A 67 1.08 -5.94 -5.21
N GLY A 68 2.39 -5.72 -5.22
CA GLY A 68 3.26 -5.86 -6.38
C GLY A 68 4.26 -7.00 -6.18
N VAL A 69 4.87 -7.48 -7.26
CA VAL A 69 5.97 -8.44 -7.19
C VAL A 69 7.20 -7.80 -7.81
N SER A 70 8.34 -7.88 -7.11
CA SER A 70 9.63 -7.43 -7.64
C SER A 70 10.49 -8.67 -7.91
N GLU A 71 11.21 -8.66 -9.03
CA GLU A 71 12.10 -9.76 -9.42
C GLU A 71 13.35 -9.86 -8.51
N ASP A 72 13.66 -8.82 -7.73
CA ASP A 72 14.98 -8.62 -7.09
C ASP A 72 15.05 -8.82 -5.56
N THR A 73 13.98 -9.29 -4.90
CA THR A 73 13.99 -9.42 -3.43
C THR A 73 13.61 -10.80 -2.91
N GLU A 74 14.20 -11.17 -1.77
CA GLU A 74 13.92 -12.42 -1.03
C GLU A 74 12.42 -12.58 -0.67
N PHE A 75 11.69 -11.46 -0.57
CA PHE A 75 10.24 -11.42 -0.52
C PHE A 75 9.68 -11.18 -1.91
N SER A 76 8.79 -12.07 -2.38
CA SER A 76 8.16 -11.89 -3.68
C SER A 76 7.20 -10.69 -3.70
N ASP A 77 6.63 -10.31 -2.56
CA ASP A 77 5.48 -9.40 -2.52
C ASP A 77 5.87 -8.05 -1.88
N HIS A 78 5.52 -6.94 -2.53
CA HIS A 78 5.69 -5.57 -2.04
C HIS A 78 4.35 -4.86 -1.95
N ILE A 79 4.27 -3.86 -1.07
CA ILE A 79 3.15 -2.93 -1.06
C ILE A 79 3.57 -1.64 -1.77
N VAL A 80 2.82 -1.27 -2.80
CA VAL A 80 2.96 0.01 -3.50
C VAL A 80 1.82 0.93 -3.08
N VAL A 81 2.15 2.10 -2.55
CA VAL A 81 1.19 3.11 -2.11
C VAL A 81 1.12 4.23 -3.14
N VAL A 82 -0.09 4.57 -3.57
CA VAL A 82 -0.36 5.66 -4.52
C VAL A 82 -1.43 6.60 -3.97
N ALA A 83 -1.34 7.88 -4.34
CA ALA A 83 -2.40 8.86 -4.11
C ALA A 83 -3.56 8.66 -5.11
N VAL A 84 -4.79 8.89 -4.69
CA VAL A 84 -6.00 8.68 -5.50
C VAL A 84 -6.90 9.91 -5.44
N ASN A 85 -7.53 10.26 -6.55
CA ASN A 85 -8.47 11.38 -6.64
C ASN A 85 -9.95 10.99 -6.45
N GLU A 86 -10.84 11.99 -6.43
CA GLU A 86 -12.29 11.82 -6.24
C GLU A 86 -12.99 10.99 -7.32
N ASP A 87 -12.39 10.89 -8.51
CA ASP A 87 -12.86 10.02 -9.60
C ASP A 87 -12.42 8.55 -9.42
N GLY A 88 -11.61 8.28 -8.40
CA GLY A 88 -10.99 6.98 -8.13
C GLY A 88 -9.80 6.65 -9.03
N LYS A 89 -9.18 7.65 -9.66
CA LYS A 89 -7.98 7.50 -10.48
C LYS A 89 -6.72 7.71 -9.67
N ASP A 90 -5.68 6.96 -9.99
CA ASP A 90 -4.37 7.08 -9.35
C ASP A 90 -3.66 8.34 -9.85
N LEU A 91 -3.11 9.12 -8.92
CA LEU A 91 -2.34 10.33 -9.15
C LEU A 91 -0.85 9.97 -9.35
N THR A 92 -0.59 9.11 -10.32
CA THR A 92 0.76 8.81 -10.81
C THR A 92 1.00 9.61 -12.09
N SER A 93 2.17 10.22 -12.25
CA SER A 93 2.50 11.04 -13.43
C SER A 93 2.77 10.17 -14.66
N THR A 94 2.85 8.85 -14.48
CA THR A 94 3.07 7.89 -15.54
C THR A 94 1.75 7.34 -16.09
N ARG A 95 1.45 7.74 -17.33
CA ARG A 95 0.89 6.79 -18.30
C ARG A 95 1.83 5.57 -18.29
N ILE A 96 1.40 4.46 -17.69
CA ILE A 96 2.14 3.20 -17.74
C ILE A 96 2.34 2.85 -19.22
N GLY A 97 3.56 3.04 -19.77
CA GLY A 97 3.88 2.65 -21.15
C GLY A 97 4.68 3.62 -22.04
N LEU A 98 5.16 4.77 -21.56
CA LEU A 98 6.05 5.65 -22.35
C LEU A 98 7.47 5.62 -21.76
N LYS A 99 8.41 5.01 -22.51
CA LYS A 99 9.79 4.70 -22.11
C LYS A 99 10.71 5.92 -21.91
N ASP A 100 10.27 7.12 -22.28
CA ASP A 100 11.17 8.25 -22.50
C ASP A 100 10.84 9.51 -21.68
N MET A 101 10.01 9.41 -20.65
CA MET A 101 9.81 10.53 -19.71
C MET A 101 10.78 10.41 -18.54
N PRO A 102 11.39 11.53 -18.09
CA PRO A 102 12.16 11.51 -16.85
C PRO A 102 11.27 10.97 -15.73
N GLU A 103 11.74 9.95 -15.03
CA GLU A 103 11.03 9.37 -13.90
C GLU A 103 10.94 10.43 -12.81
N ASP A 104 9.77 11.08 -12.69
CA ASP A 104 9.49 11.94 -11.54
C ASP A 104 9.48 11.05 -10.29
N ARG A 105 10.60 11.07 -9.58
CA ARG A 105 10.80 10.32 -8.33
C ARG A 105 9.91 10.94 -7.25
N GLY A 106 8.68 10.47 -7.13
CA GLY A 106 7.77 10.93 -6.07
C GLY A 106 6.32 10.47 -6.18
N ASP A 107 5.97 9.66 -7.16
CA ASP A 107 4.57 9.34 -7.46
C ASP A 107 3.97 8.17 -6.70
N ALA A 108 4.83 7.28 -6.22
CA ALA A 108 4.43 6.11 -5.45
C ALA A 108 5.46 5.85 -4.34
N LEU A 109 5.02 5.15 -3.30
CA LEU A 109 5.86 4.75 -2.19
C LEU A 109 5.91 3.21 -2.12
N THR A 110 7.11 2.66 -1.99
CA THR A 110 7.38 1.23 -1.79
C THR A 110 8.68 1.09 -1.00
N GLY A 111 9.10 -0.15 -0.68
CA GLY A 111 10.41 -0.42 -0.08
C GLY A 111 10.54 -0.05 1.40
N GLY A 112 9.42 0.06 2.10
CA GLY A 112 9.41 0.18 3.57
C GLY A 112 9.89 -1.10 4.27
N PRO A 113 10.33 -1.03 5.55
CA PRO A 113 10.69 -2.21 6.34
C PRO A 113 9.53 -3.22 6.43
N VAL A 114 9.83 -4.51 6.23
CA VAL A 114 8.84 -5.60 6.29
C VAL A 114 8.92 -6.37 7.61
N CYS A 115 7.75 -6.73 8.14
CA CYS A 115 7.64 -7.76 9.18
C CYS A 115 8.03 -9.12 8.55
N PRO A 116 8.86 -9.99 9.17
CA PRO A 116 9.15 -10.12 10.61
C PRO A 116 10.51 -9.57 11.09
N HIS A 117 11.26 -8.84 10.28
CA HIS A 117 12.62 -8.44 10.66
C HIS A 117 12.69 -7.27 11.65
N SER A 118 11.61 -6.49 11.83
CA SER A 118 11.66 -5.25 12.61
C SER A 118 10.39 -4.85 13.37
N CYS A 119 9.35 -5.68 13.41
CA CYS A 119 8.12 -5.36 14.13
C CYS A 119 8.10 -6.04 15.50
N ASN A 120 7.89 -5.24 16.55
CA ASN A 120 7.56 -5.76 17.88
C ASN A 120 6.06 -6.11 17.90
N PRO A 121 5.67 -7.37 18.18
CA PRO A 121 4.26 -7.77 18.27
C PRO A 121 3.50 -7.06 19.41
#